data_AF-B3M6D6-F1
#
_entry.id   AF-B3M6D6-F1
#
_cell.length_a   1.000
_cell.length_b   1.000
_cell.length_c   1.000
_cell.angle_alpha   90.00
_cell.angle_beta   90.00
_cell.angle_gamma   90.00
#
_symmetry.space_group_name_H-M   'P 1'
#
loop_
_entity.id
_entity.type
_entity.pdbx_description
1 polymer ?
#
loop_
_entity_poly.entity_id
_entity_poly.type
_entity_poly.pdbx_seq_one_letter_code
_entity_poly.pdbx_strand_id
1 'polypeptide(L)'
;MLKPVTNTLPVEPVARIKRFPRELLYLCAILIILVSLMAGYSLWVMTHSMSATNKALHILDRSEWQGEPPSGKYLHLKLPVSNVIIHHTATEGCDDEEVCIYRMQTIQAFHMKSLDWTDIGYNFLVGGDGQIYVGRGWHIQGQHVRGYGAISISIAFIGTFVNVEPPERQIEAAKRLMEEGVRLHKLHPDYHIYAHRQLSPTESPGQKLYELMKHWPRFTQDITSLRLLSNETLKFVTRPYWLAQPPTKPLASLKRPVKSVRFVSTNTDVCVTQAACVFQVRLLQSFHIEGAGFADINFNFVVAGDKNIYEARGWDHSCQSSKDQTDIDELVIAFIGPPSDNKSLALDLIKQGIKLGHISKEHLLIDDTEA
;
A
#
# COMPACT_ATOMS: atom_id res chain seq x y z
N MET A 1 4.52 4.09 -128.93
CA MET A 1 5.79 4.31 -128.23
C MET A 1 5.54 4.22 -126.73
N LEU A 2 5.93 3.10 -126.10
CA LEU A 2 5.84 2.86 -124.66
C LEU A 2 7.04 3.52 -123.96
N LYS A 3 6.79 4.30 -122.90
CA LYS A 3 7.84 4.85 -122.02
C LYS A 3 7.85 4.12 -120.66
N PRO A 4 9.02 3.98 -120.02
CA PRO A 4 9.28 2.96 -119.02
C PRO A 4 8.87 3.39 -117.60
N VAL A 5 8.47 2.40 -116.81
CA VAL A 5 8.16 2.51 -115.38
C VAL A 5 9.47 2.60 -114.59
N THR A 6 9.59 3.62 -113.75
CA THR A 6 10.71 3.81 -112.81
C THR A 6 10.23 3.58 -111.38
N ASN A 7 10.81 2.55 -110.74
CA ASN A 7 10.68 2.30 -109.31
C ASN A 7 11.48 3.34 -108.52
N THR A 8 10.84 4.02 -107.57
CA THR A 8 11.52 4.68 -106.46
C THR A 8 10.77 4.38 -105.16
N LEU A 9 11.44 3.67 -104.24
CA LEU A 9 10.97 3.42 -102.88
C LEU A 9 11.04 4.73 -102.07
N PRO A 10 10.05 5.04 -101.22
CA PRO A 10 10.09 6.24 -100.39
C PRO A 10 11.04 6.04 -99.20
N VAL A 11 11.88 7.05 -98.96
CA VAL A 11 12.74 7.19 -97.78
C VAL A 11 11.89 7.64 -96.59
N GLU A 12 11.88 6.88 -95.49
CA GLU A 12 11.24 7.31 -94.24
C GLU A 12 11.98 8.49 -93.60
N PRO A 13 11.26 9.49 -93.04
CA PRO A 13 11.89 10.57 -92.29
C PRO A 13 12.26 10.11 -90.87
N VAL A 14 13.54 10.27 -90.53
CA VAL A 14 14.08 10.06 -89.18
C VAL A 14 13.33 10.93 -88.15
N ALA A 15 12.78 10.29 -87.12
CA ALA A 15 12.07 10.95 -86.03
C ALA A 15 13.01 11.90 -85.24
N ARG A 16 12.68 13.19 -85.25
CA ARG A 16 13.38 14.24 -84.50
C ARG A 16 13.04 14.13 -83.01
N ILE A 17 13.94 13.58 -82.20
CA ILE A 17 13.84 13.53 -80.74
C ILE A 17 13.75 14.98 -80.21
N LYS A 18 12.59 15.36 -79.65
CA LYS A 18 12.43 16.65 -78.97
C LYS A 18 13.31 16.67 -77.72
N ARG A 19 14.34 17.52 -77.72
CA ARG A 19 15.11 17.84 -76.51
C ARG A 19 14.15 18.37 -75.45
N PHE A 20 14.06 17.66 -74.33
CA PHE A 20 13.32 18.12 -73.16
C PHE A 20 13.84 19.50 -72.74
N PRO A 21 12.96 20.50 -72.53
CA PRO A 21 13.40 21.84 -72.15
C PRO A 21 14.06 21.77 -70.77
N ARG A 22 15.25 22.37 -70.65
CA ARG A 22 16.04 22.39 -69.40
C ARG A 22 15.23 22.87 -68.19
N GLU A 23 14.28 23.78 -68.43
CA GLU A 23 13.33 24.28 -67.43
C GLU A 23 12.50 23.17 -66.77
N LEU A 24 12.09 22.15 -67.52
CA LEU A 24 11.31 21.04 -66.98
C LEU A 24 12.17 20.13 -66.10
N LEU A 25 13.46 19.98 -66.41
CA LEU A 25 14.41 19.26 -65.57
C LEU A 25 14.65 20.00 -64.25
N TYR A 26 14.75 21.34 -64.29
CA TYR A 26 14.88 22.15 -63.07
C TYR A 26 13.63 22.06 -62.19
N LEU A 27 12.43 22.13 -62.77
CA LEU A 27 11.18 21.98 -62.02
C LEU A 27 11.05 20.60 -61.37
N CYS A 28 11.38 19.53 -62.09
CA CYS A 28 11.38 18.18 -61.52
C CYS A 28 12.41 18.04 -60.38
N ALA A 29 13.61 18.60 -60.54
CA ALA A 29 14.63 18.57 -59.49
C ALA A 29 14.19 19.32 -58.23
N ILE A 30 13.58 20.51 -58.38
CA ILE A 30 13.03 21.28 -57.25
C ILE A 30 11.91 20.50 -56.55
N LEU A 31 11.02 19.87 -57.31
CA LEU A 31 9.92 19.08 -56.74
C LEU A 31 10.45 17.88 -55.93
N ILE A 32 11.47 17.18 -56.43
CA ILE A 32 12.09 16.05 -55.72
C ILE A 32 12.75 16.52 -54.42
N ILE A 33 13.42 17.68 -54.44
CA ILE A 33 14.03 18.27 -53.23
C ILE A 33 12.95 18.61 -52.21
N LEU A 34 11.85 19.25 -52.63
CA LEU A 34 10.74 19.60 -51.74
C LEU A 34 10.07 18.37 -51.13
N VAL A 35 9.83 17.33 -51.92
CA VAL A 35 9.25 16.06 -51.42
C VAL A 35 10.21 15.38 -50.45
N SER A 36 11.51 15.39 -50.74
CA SER A 36 12.53 14.79 -49.86
C SER A 36 12.66 15.56 -48.54
N LEU A 37 12.60 16.89 -48.57
CA LEU A 37 12.59 17.74 -47.37
C LEU A 37 11.32 17.53 -46.54
N MET A 38 10.16 17.41 -47.19
CA MET A 38 8.89 17.12 -46.50
C MET A 38 8.90 15.73 -45.87
N ALA A 39 9.35 14.70 -46.59
CA ALA A 39 9.47 13.34 -46.05
C ALA A 39 10.51 13.27 -44.92
N GLY A 40 11.64 13.97 -45.06
CA GLY A 40 12.66 14.11 -44.02
C GLY A 40 12.12 14.83 -42.79
N TYR A 41 11.33 15.89 -42.97
CA TYR A 41 10.66 16.59 -41.88
C TYR A 41 9.59 15.70 -41.22
N SER A 42 8.78 14.97 -41.98
CA SER A 42 7.81 14.02 -41.43
C SER A 42 8.48 12.88 -40.67
N LEU A 43 9.60 12.35 -41.16
CA LEU A 43 10.37 11.31 -40.47
C LEU A 43 11.07 11.87 -39.22
N TRP A 44 11.57 13.11 -39.29
CA TRP A 44 12.11 13.83 -38.14
C TRP A 44 11.03 14.07 -37.08
N VAL A 45 9.84 14.51 -37.48
CA VAL A 45 8.66 14.66 -36.60
C VAL A 45 8.25 13.31 -36.03
N MET A 46 8.19 12.21 -36.78
CA MET A 46 7.86 10.89 -36.22
C MET A 46 8.92 10.39 -35.22
N THR A 47 10.20 10.60 -35.52
CA THR A 47 11.30 10.17 -34.65
C THR A 47 11.44 11.04 -33.40
N HIS A 48 11.15 12.35 -33.50
CA HIS A 48 11.27 13.29 -32.38
C HIS A 48 9.94 13.48 -31.61
N SER A 49 8.80 13.16 -32.20
CA SER A 49 7.50 13.12 -31.51
C SER A 49 7.39 11.94 -30.53
N MET A 50 8.29 10.96 -30.58
CA MET A 50 8.37 9.87 -29.58
C MET A 50 9.23 10.21 -28.36
N SER A 51 9.84 11.40 -28.27
CA SER A 51 10.82 11.70 -27.21
C SER A 51 10.54 12.97 -26.39
N ALA A 52 9.41 13.66 -26.59
CA ALA A 52 9.13 14.87 -25.80
C ALA A 52 7.64 15.15 -25.61
N THR A 53 6.85 14.17 -25.16
CA THR A 53 5.74 14.54 -24.28
C THR A 53 6.35 14.87 -22.93
N ASN A 54 6.18 16.13 -22.54
CA ASN A 54 6.45 16.62 -21.20
C ASN A 54 5.75 15.65 -20.22
N LYS A 55 6.52 14.71 -19.62
CA LYS A 55 6.07 13.78 -18.58
C LYS A 55 5.73 14.63 -17.35
N ALA A 56 4.66 15.40 -17.41
CA ALA A 56 4.08 16.01 -16.23
C ALA A 56 3.54 14.87 -15.36
N LEU A 57 3.70 14.99 -14.05
CA LEU A 57 3.14 14.03 -13.12
C LEU A 57 1.64 14.34 -13.04
N HIS A 58 0.79 13.46 -13.57
CA HIS A 58 -0.65 13.67 -13.49
C HIS A 58 -1.15 13.21 -12.12
N ILE A 59 -1.51 14.19 -11.29
CA ILE A 59 -2.01 14.00 -9.93
C ILE A 59 -3.48 14.46 -9.93
N LEU A 60 -4.40 13.51 -9.78
CA LEU A 60 -5.83 13.78 -9.71
C LEU A 60 -6.21 14.15 -8.28
N ASP A 61 -6.67 15.38 -8.11
CA ASP A 61 -7.24 15.87 -6.87
C ASP A 61 -8.59 15.21 -6.57
N ARG A 62 -9.04 15.35 -5.32
CA ARG A 62 -10.30 14.77 -4.83
C ARG A 62 -11.51 15.08 -5.71
N SER A 63 -11.61 16.32 -6.18
CA SER A 63 -12.70 16.75 -7.05
C SER A 63 -12.70 16.03 -8.40
N GLU A 64 -11.54 15.65 -8.90
CA GLU A 64 -11.39 15.03 -10.23
C GLU A 64 -11.82 13.56 -10.21
N TRP A 65 -11.49 12.82 -9.14
CA TRP A 65 -12.00 11.45 -8.93
C TRP A 65 -13.36 11.40 -8.18
N GLN A 66 -14.01 12.56 -7.99
CA GLN A 66 -15.34 12.71 -7.37
C GLN A 66 -15.42 12.09 -5.96
N GLY A 67 -14.38 12.29 -5.14
CA GLY A 67 -14.34 11.78 -3.77
C GLY A 67 -15.26 12.50 -2.81
N GLU A 68 -15.86 11.75 -1.87
CA GLU A 68 -16.67 12.31 -0.79
C GLU A 68 -15.80 13.23 0.09
N PRO A 69 -16.32 14.33 0.66
CA PRO A 69 -15.57 15.11 1.64
C PRO A 69 -15.33 14.30 2.91
N PRO A 70 -14.27 14.61 3.70
CA PRO A 70 -14.07 13.97 4.99
C PRO A 70 -15.25 14.19 5.94
N SER A 71 -15.58 13.16 6.74
CA SER A 71 -16.69 13.20 7.70
C SER A 71 -16.37 13.98 8.99
N GLY A 72 -15.11 14.40 9.19
CA GLY A 72 -14.65 15.02 10.42
C GLY A 72 -13.36 15.83 10.25
N LYS A 73 -12.84 16.32 11.38
CA LYS A 73 -11.63 17.16 11.39
C LYS A 73 -10.38 16.33 11.13
N TYR A 74 -9.52 16.85 10.27
CA TYR A 74 -8.20 16.28 10.07
C TYR A 74 -7.18 16.73 11.12
N LEU A 75 -6.21 15.87 11.37
CA LEU A 75 -4.95 16.24 11.98
C LEU A 75 -3.92 16.57 10.89
N HIS A 76 -3.08 17.56 11.15
CA HIS A 76 -2.08 18.03 10.21
C HIS A 76 -0.71 17.36 10.45
N LEU A 77 -0.01 17.09 9.35
CA LEU A 77 1.38 16.64 9.38
C LEU A 77 2.34 17.80 9.67
N LYS A 78 3.39 17.51 10.44
CA LYS A 78 4.55 18.39 10.55
C LYS A 78 5.49 18.11 9.38
N LEU A 79 5.60 19.07 8.45
CA LEU A 79 6.43 18.98 7.26
C LEU A 79 7.83 19.62 7.50
N PRO A 80 8.87 19.19 6.76
CA PRO A 80 8.89 18.05 5.86
C PRO A 80 8.85 16.71 6.62
N VAL A 81 8.18 15.72 6.06
CA VAL A 81 8.12 14.37 6.61
C VAL A 81 9.33 13.57 6.16
N SER A 82 9.91 12.76 7.05
CA SER A 82 11.12 11.98 6.77
C SER A 82 10.86 10.51 6.42
N ASN A 83 9.60 10.09 6.34
CA ASN A 83 9.24 8.68 6.19
C ASN A 83 8.12 8.50 5.16
N VAL A 84 8.29 7.53 4.27
CA VAL A 84 7.28 7.09 3.31
C VAL A 84 6.95 5.62 3.59
N ILE A 85 5.66 5.30 3.70
CA ILE A 85 5.20 3.91 3.89
C ILE A 85 4.43 3.46 2.66
N ILE A 86 4.91 2.40 2.02
CA ILE A 86 4.30 1.81 0.84
C ILE A 86 3.32 0.71 1.23
N HIS A 87 2.17 0.73 0.58
CA HIS A 87 1.08 -0.22 0.75
C HIS A 87 0.64 -0.79 -0.61
N HIS A 88 -0.10 -1.88 -0.57
CA HIS A 88 -1.09 -2.19 -1.60
C HIS A 88 -2.49 -2.01 -1.03
N THR A 89 -3.50 -1.91 -1.89
CA THR A 89 -4.90 -1.79 -1.45
C THR A 89 -5.54 -3.14 -1.15
N ALA A 90 -4.92 -4.26 -1.59
CA ALA A 90 -5.50 -5.60 -1.55
C ALA A 90 -6.85 -5.69 -2.30
N THR A 91 -7.03 -4.83 -3.29
CA THR A 91 -8.17 -4.85 -4.22
C THR A 91 -7.76 -5.48 -5.55
N GLU A 92 -8.71 -5.60 -6.46
CA GLU A 92 -8.40 -5.72 -7.88
C GLU A 92 -7.64 -4.47 -8.36
N GLY A 93 -6.80 -4.64 -9.38
CA GLY A 93 -6.11 -3.55 -10.05
C GLY A 93 -7.07 -2.69 -10.89
N CYS A 94 -6.49 -1.71 -11.56
CA CYS A 94 -7.18 -0.85 -12.51
C CYS A 94 -6.16 -0.38 -13.57
N ASP A 95 -6.51 -0.47 -14.85
CA ASP A 95 -5.60 -0.07 -15.95
C ASP A 95 -6.08 1.14 -16.75
N ASP A 96 -7.34 1.52 -16.54
CA ASP A 96 -8.04 2.66 -17.13
C ASP A 96 -8.43 3.67 -16.02
N GLU A 97 -8.41 4.95 -16.35
CA GLU A 97 -8.69 6.04 -15.39
C GLU A 97 -10.05 5.90 -14.72
N GLU A 98 -11.11 5.63 -15.50
CA GLU A 98 -12.47 5.46 -14.98
C GLU A 98 -12.56 4.32 -13.96
N VAL A 99 -11.85 3.22 -14.21
CA VAL A 99 -11.79 2.07 -13.31
C VAL A 99 -11.01 2.44 -12.05
N CYS A 100 -9.89 3.17 -12.18
CA CYS A 100 -9.12 3.61 -11.03
C CYS A 100 -9.89 4.64 -10.16
N ILE A 101 -10.67 5.54 -10.78
CA ILE A 101 -11.60 6.44 -10.07
C ILE A 101 -12.64 5.62 -9.30
N TYR A 102 -13.24 4.61 -9.93
CA TYR A 102 -14.18 3.72 -9.26
C TYR A 102 -13.53 2.97 -8.08
N ARG A 103 -12.29 2.51 -8.22
CA ARG A 103 -11.53 1.91 -7.11
C ARG A 103 -11.30 2.89 -5.98
N MET A 104 -10.91 4.13 -6.28
CA MET A 104 -10.73 5.20 -5.29
C MET A 104 -12.01 5.42 -4.46
N GLN A 105 -13.15 5.55 -5.13
CA GLN A 105 -14.45 5.74 -4.49
C GLN A 105 -14.83 4.54 -3.60
N THR A 106 -14.61 3.32 -4.09
CA THR A 106 -14.91 2.08 -3.34
C THR A 106 -14.03 1.96 -2.09
N ILE A 107 -12.73 2.25 -2.21
CA ILE A 107 -11.79 2.21 -1.08
C ILE A 107 -12.16 3.29 -0.05
N GLN A 108 -12.49 4.50 -0.50
CA GLN A 108 -12.93 5.57 0.40
C GLN A 108 -14.22 5.18 1.13
N ALA A 109 -15.23 4.70 0.40
CA ALA A 109 -16.50 4.29 0.97
C ALA A 109 -16.33 3.18 2.01
N PHE A 110 -15.48 2.20 1.74
CA PHE A 110 -15.15 1.15 2.71
C PHE A 110 -14.51 1.72 3.98
N HIS A 111 -13.50 2.59 3.85
CA HIS A 111 -12.86 3.20 5.01
C HIS A 111 -13.83 4.05 5.85
N MET A 112 -14.69 4.85 5.21
CA MET A 112 -15.60 5.73 5.93
C MET A 112 -16.83 4.99 6.49
N LYS A 113 -17.46 4.13 5.69
CA LYS A 113 -18.75 3.51 6.03
C LYS A 113 -18.59 2.21 6.81
N SER A 114 -17.52 1.45 6.58
CA SER A 114 -17.29 0.16 7.23
C SER A 114 -16.28 0.23 8.38
N LEU A 115 -15.29 1.13 8.31
CA LEU A 115 -14.27 1.27 9.37
C LEU A 115 -14.46 2.51 10.25
N ASP A 116 -15.48 3.34 9.98
CA ASP A 116 -15.76 4.59 10.70
C ASP A 116 -14.56 5.56 10.70
N TRP A 117 -13.80 5.58 9.61
CA TRP A 117 -12.70 6.52 9.45
C TRP A 117 -13.20 7.86 8.94
N THR A 118 -12.45 8.91 9.27
CA THR A 118 -12.76 10.27 8.82
C THR A 118 -12.74 10.40 7.29
N ASP A 119 -11.92 9.59 6.62
CA ASP A 119 -11.67 9.61 5.19
C ASP A 119 -10.84 8.38 4.76
N ILE A 120 -10.57 8.22 3.46
CA ILE A 120 -9.63 7.26 2.91
C ILE A 120 -8.31 7.25 3.71
N GLY A 121 -7.82 6.08 4.13
CA GLY A 121 -6.70 6.00 5.06
C GLY A 121 -5.34 6.47 4.49
N TYR A 122 -5.18 6.46 3.18
CA TYR A 122 -3.90 6.75 2.52
C TYR A 122 -3.76 8.23 2.11
N ASN A 123 -2.54 8.76 2.15
CA ASN A 123 -2.22 10.08 1.59
C ASN A 123 -2.35 10.11 0.07
N PHE A 124 -1.74 9.15 -0.62
CA PHE A 124 -1.79 9.02 -2.07
C PHE A 124 -2.03 7.57 -2.47
N LEU A 125 -2.70 7.39 -3.58
CA LEU A 125 -2.85 6.11 -4.25
C LEU A 125 -2.30 6.20 -5.66
N VAL A 126 -1.74 5.11 -6.17
CA VAL A 126 -1.22 5.05 -7.54
C VAL A 126 -2.00 3.98 -8.28
N GLY A 127 -2.66 4.36 -9.38
CA GLY A 127 -3.42 3.47 -10.23
C GLY A 127 -2.53 2.61 -11.11
N GLY A 128 -3.01 1.44 -11.52
CA GLY A 128 -2.29 0.62 -12.48
C GLY A 128 -2.21 1.30 -13.85
N ASP A 129 -3.06 2.30 -14.12
CA ASP A 129 -3.01 3.24 -15.25
C ASP A 129 -1.78 4.17 -15.25
N GLY A 130 -1.03 4.24 -14.14
CA GLY A 130 0.15 5.08 -13.97
C GLY A 130 -0.15 6.50 -13.46
N GLN A 131 -1.38 6.76 -13.02
CA GLN A 131 -1.79 8.05 -12.45
C GLN A 131 -1.74 8.04 -10.93
N ILE A 132 -1.67 9.23 -10.34
CA ILE A 132 -1.68 9.41 -8.88
C ILE A 132 -3.00 10.02 -8.48
N TYR A 133 -3.62 9.46 -7.45
CA TYR A 133 -4.87 9.92 -6.90
C TYR A 133 -4.64 10.45 -5.48
N VAL A 134 -5.06 11.70 -5.25
CA VAL A 134 -4.95 12.34 -3.95
C VAL A 134 -6.00 11.76 -3.01
N GLY A 135 -5.54 11.04 -1.98
CA GLY A 135 -6.36 10.68 -0.83
C GLY A 135 -6.37 11.82 0.17
N ARG A 136 -5.61 11.67 1.27
CA ARG A 136 -5.43 12.74 2.27
C ARG A 136 -4.40 13.81 1.86
N GLY A 137 -3.59 13.54 0.83
CA GLY A 137 -2.60 14.49 0.31
C GLY A 137 -1.42 14.75 1.24
N TRP A 138 -0.67 15.83 0.99
CA TRP A 138 0.61 16.13 1.65
C TRP A 138 0.50 16.65 3.08
N HIS A 139 -0.61 17.30 3.42
CA HIS A 139 -0.71 18.12 4.62
C HIS A 139 -1.42 17.43 5.79
N ILE A 140 -2.07 16.31 5.53
CA ILE A 140 -2.98 15.65 6.46
C ILE A 140 -2.40 14.31 6.89
N GLN A 141 -2.55 14.01 8.18
CA GLN A 141 -2.14 12.74 8.76
C GLN A 141 -2.95 11.57 8.15
N GLY A 142 -2.20 10.54 7.76
CA GLY A 142 -2.74 9.26 7.30
C GLY A 142 -3.40 8.44 8.42
N GLN A 143 -4.28 7.52 8.03
CA GLN A 143 -4.86 6.48 8.90
C GLN A 143 -4.55 5.09 8.34
N HIS A 144 -3.32 4.92 7.83
CA HIS A 144 -2.88 3.73 7.08
C HIS A 144 -2.10 2.72 7.94
N VAL A 145 -1.40 3.18 8.97
CA VAL A 145 -0.76 2.34 10.00
C VAL A 145 -0.93 3.07 11.33
N ARG A 146 -1.44 2.36 12.34
CA ARG A 146 -1.59 2.88 13.71
C ARG A 146 -0.25 3.42 14.20
N GLY A 147 -0.24 4.60 14.84
CA GLY A 147 0.98 5.23 15.36
C GLY A 147 1.89 5.94 14.35
N TYR A 148 1.88 5.56 13.06
CA TYR A 148 2.80 6.14 12.08
C TYR A 148 2.21 7.27 11.23
N GLY A 149 0.89 7.41 11.18
CA GLY A 149 0.24 8.42 10.34
C GLY A 149 0.67 9.87 10.59
N ALA A 150 1.13 10.20 11.81
CA ALA A 150 1.60 11.55 12.17
C ALA A 150 3.04 11.85 11.70
N ILE A 151 3.80 10.82 11.32
CA ILE A 151 5.24 10.91 11.02
C ILE A 151 5.60 10.37 9.64
N SER A 152 4.62 10.02 8.81
CA SER A 152 4.84 9.43 7.48
C SER A 152 3.80 9.88 6.46
N ILE A 153 4.20 9.85 5.18
CA ILE A 153 3.29 9.88 4.04
C ILE A 153 3.09 8.44 3.54
N SER A 154 1.85 8.02 3.32
CA SER A 154 1.60 6.72 2.69
C SER A 154 1.32 6.80 1.20
N ILE A 155 1.89 5.86 0.45
CA ILE A 155 1.58 5.66 -0.97
C ILE A 155 1.06 4.23 -1.12
N ALA A 156 -0.21 4.09 -1.53
CA ALA A 156 -0.83 2.79 -1.75
C ALA A 156 -0.96 2.47 -3.24
N PHE A 157 -0.43 1.32 -3.65
CA PHE A 157 -0.59 0.81 -5.01
C PHE A 157 -1.97 0.14 -5.12
N ILE A 158 -2.82 0.62 -6.04
CA ILE A 158 -4.14 0.02 -6.29
C ILE A 158 -3.93 -1.36 -6.92
N GLY A 159 -4.28 -2.41 -6.19
CA GLY A 159 -4.13 -3.81 -6.61
C GLY A 159 -3.67 -4.75 -5.50
N THR A 160 -3.39 -6.00 -5.86
CA THR A 160 -2.88 -7.05 -4.97
C THR A 160 -1.59 -7.65 -5.53
N PHE A 161 -0.45 -7.29 -4.94
CA PHE A 161 0.89 -7.64 -5.44
C PHE A 161 1.56 -8.78 -4.66
N VAL A 162 0.78 -9.75 -4.19
CA VAL A 162 1.32 -10.95 -3.53
C VAL A 162 2.02 -11.86 -4.54
N ASN A 163 1.33 -12.17 -5.64
CA ASN A 163 1.83 -13.11 -6.65
C ASN A 163 2.18 -12.44 -7.99
N VAL A 164 1.76 -11.20 -8.18
CA VAL A 164 1.90 -10.43 -9.43
C VAL A 164 2.66 -9.14 -9.14
N GLU A 165 3.55 -8.75 -10.05
CA GLU A 165 4.28 -7.49 -9.97
C GLU A 165 3.39 -6.31 -10.41
N PRO A 166 3.52 -5.13 -9.79
CA PRO A 166 2.84 -3.95 -10.27
C PRO A 166 3.36 -3.52 -11.64
N PRO A 167 2.52 -2.95 -12.51
CA PRO A 167 2.96 -2.37 -13.77
C PRO A 167 4.08 -1.34 -13.56
N GLU A 168 5.06 -1.33 -14.46
CA GLU A 168 6.20 -0.42 -14.36
C GLU A 168 5.78 1.06 -14.30
N ARG A 169 4.72 1.43 -15.03
CA ARG A 169 4.11 2.77 -14.98
C ARG A 169 3.63 3.17 -13.57
N GLN A 170 3.12 2.23 -12.79
CA GLN A 170 2.66 2.44 -11.42
C GLN A 170 3.86 2.66 -10.48
N ILE A 171 4.94 1.89 -10.65
CA ILE A 171 6.19 2.06 -9.88
C ILE A 171 6.82 3.42 -10.17
N GLU A 172 6.91 3.79 -11.44
CA GLU A 172 7.50 5.06 -11.88
C GLU A 172 6.70 6.27 -11.39
N ALA A 173 5.37 6.19 -11.42
CA ALA A 173 4.51 7.22 -10.86
C ALA A 173 4.76 7.41 -9.35
N ALA A 174 4.87 6.34 -8.57
CA ALA A 174 5.20 6.43 -7.14
C ALA A 174 6.57 7.07 -6.89
N LYS A 175 7.59 6.73 -7.68
CA LYS A 175 8.93 7.35 -7.58
C LYS A 175 8.89 8.84 -7.88
N ARG A 176 8.25 9.23 -8.98
CA ARG A 176 8.09 10.64 -9.37
C ARG A 176 7.28 11.44 -8.34
N LEU A 177 6.28 10.83 -7.70
CA LEU A 177 5.56 11.45 -6.59
C LEU A 177 6.47 11.75 -5.40
N MET A 178 7.36 10.83 -5.04
CA MET A 178 8.31 11.05 -3.95
C MET A 178 9.35 12.13 -4.30
N GLU A 179 9.85 12.16 -5.54
CA GLU A 179 10.72 13.23 -6.04
C GLU A 179 10.03 14.60 -5.99
N GLU A 180 8.78 14.66 -6.43
CA GLU A 180 7.96 15.86 -6.36
C GLU A 180 7.72 16.29 -4.90
N GLY A 181 7.52 15.33 -4.00
CA GLY A 181 7.43 15.59 -2.56
C GLY A 181 8.69 16.25 -2.00
N VAL A 182 9.88 15.84 -2.44
CA VAL A 182 11.15 16.51 -2.07
C VAL A 182 11.22 17.90 -2.67
N ARG A 183 10.91 18.06 -3.96
CA ARG A 183 10.90 19.36 -4.66
C ARG A 183 9.97 20.38 -3.98
N LEU A 184 8.80 19.93 -3.53
CA LEU A 184 7.80 20.74 -2.84
C LEU A 184 8.06 20.92 -1.33
N HIS A 185 9.21 20.44 -0.83
CA HIS A 185 9.59 20.47 0.60
C HIS A 185 8.55 19.78 1.51
N LYS A 186 7.83 18.79 0.97
CA LYS A 186 6.88 17.94 1.72
C LYS A 186 7.59 16.73 2.30
N LEU A 187 8.56 16.19 1.57
CA LEU A 187 9.46 15.13 2.02
C LEU A 187 10.85 15.71 2.29
N HIS A 188 11.49 15.24 3.36
CA HIS A 188 12.88 15.59 3.65
C HIS A 188 13.79 15.00 2.56
N PRO A 189 14.84 15.69 2.10
CA PRO A 189 15.74 15.17 1.06
C PRO A 189 16.38 13.81 1.40
N ASP A 190 16.50 13.48 2.68
CA ASP A 190 17.01 12.20 3.21
C ASP A 190 15.90 11.31 3.83
N TYR A 191 14.69 11.34 3.26
CA TYR A 191 13.60 10.47 3.73
C TYR A 191 13.94 8.99 3.56
N HIS A 192 13.27 8.13 4.35
CA HIS A 192 13.35 6.67 4.26
C HIS A 192 12.05 6.06 3.73
N ILE A 193 12.18 4.94 3.00
CA ILE A 193 11.05 4.17 2.47
C ILE A 193 10.91 2.87 3.27
N TYR A 194 9.67 2.62 3.71
CA TYR A 194 9.27 1.45 4.45
C TYR A 194 8.10 0.74 3.76
N ALA A 195 8.00 -0.56 3.97
CA ALA A 195 6.86 -1.38 3.61
C ALA A 195 5.94 -1.56 4.83
N HIS A 196 4.62 -1.55 4.63
CA HIS A 196 3.64 -1.71 5.71
C HIS A 196 3.93 -2.95 6.60
N ARG A 197 4.27 -4.11 6.01
CA ARG A 197 4.65 -5.35 6.71
C ARG A 197 5.80 -5.22 7.71
N GLN A 198 6.67 -4.22 7.57
CA GLN A 198 7.76 -4.00 8.53
C GLN A 198 7.21 -3.47 9.87
N LEU A 199 6.09 -2.74 9.82
CA LEU A 199 5.52 -1.96 10.92
C LEU A 199 4.30 -2.61 11.55
N SER A 200 3.50 -3.31 10.75
CA SER A 200 2.29 -4.00 11.16
C SER A 200 2.31 -5.45 10.66
N PRO A 201 1.67 -6.39 11.36
CA PRO A 201 1.58 -7.78 10.92
C PRO A 201 0.55 -7.90 9.78
N THR A 202 0.99 -7.60 8.56
CA THR A 202 0.21 -7.61 7.33
C THR A 202 1.04 -8.09 6.15
N GLU A 203 0.38 -8.62 5.11
CA GLU A 203 1.03 -8.92 3.83
C GLU A 203 1.31 -7.67 2.98
N SER A 204 0.70 -6.53 3.26
CA SER A 204 0.93 -5.29 2.49
C SER A 204 2.41 -4.87 2.55
N PRO A 205 3.05 -4.46 1.43
CA PRO A 205 2.49 -4.12 0.11
C PRO A 205 2.39 -5.30 -0.88
N GLY A 206 2.46 -6.54 -0.40
CA GLY A 206 2.52 -7.75 -1.21
C GLY A 206 3.94 -8.18 -1.48
N GLN A 207 4.13 -9.50 -1.63
CA GLN A 207 5.46 -10.10 -1.73
C GLN A 207 6.23 -9.60 -2.95
N LYS A 208 5.61 -9.50 -4.14
CA LYS A 208 6.29 -9.05 -5.36
C LYS A 208 6.71 -7.58 -5.30
N LEU A 209 5.83 -6.70 -4.85
CA LEU A 209 6.17 -5.29 -4.65
C LEU A 209 7.23 -5.11 -3.56
N TYR A 210 7.16 -5.86 -2.47
CA TYR A 210 8.18 -5.81 -1.42
C TYR A 210 9.58 -6.18 -1.93
N GLU A 211 9.71 -7.24 -2.74
CA GLU A 211 11.00 -7.62 -3.33
C GLU A 211 11.55 -6.54 -4.29
N LEU A 212 10.69 -5.88 -5.06
CA LEU A 212 11.10 -4.75 -5.89
C LEU A 212 11.57 -3.56 -5.05
N MET A 213 10.86 -3.24 -3.96
CA MET A 213 11.20 -2.14 -3.06
C MET A 213 12.57 -2.28 -2.41
N LYS A 214 13.04 -3.51 -2.15
CA LYS A 214 14.38 -3.74 -1.58
C LYS A 214 15.51 -3.15 -2.44
N HIS A 215 15.26 -2.93 -3.73
CA HIS A 215 16.21 -2.37 -4.68
C HIS A 215 16.01 -0.85 -4.89
N TRP A 216 15.02 -0.23 -4.25
CA TRP A 216 14.77 1.19 -4.39
C TRP A 216 15.78 2.02 -3.57
N PRO A 217 16.17 3.19 -4.07
CA PRO A 217 16.95 4.12 -3.25
C PRO A 217 16.15 4.49 -2.00
N ARG A 218 16.84 4.61 -0.86
CA ARG A 218 16.25 4.99 0.45
C ARG A 218 15.31 3.96 1.08
N PHE A 219 15.13 2.77 0.48
CA PHE A 219 14.52 1.67 1.20
C PHE A 219 15.43 1.20 2.34
N THR A 220 14.84 1.00 3.53
CA THR A 220 15.58 0.52 4.70
C THR A 220 14.89 -0.66 5.35
N GLN A 221 15.69 -1.64 5.79
CA GLN A 221 15.21 -2.74 6.62
C GLN A 221 15.20 -2.35 8.11
N ASP A 222 15.99 -1.36 8.51
CA ASP A 222 16.04 -0.88 9.89
C ASP A 222 14.87 0.08 10.17
N ILE A 223 14.02 -0.36 11.09
CA ILE A 223 12.82 0.34 11.55
C ILE A 223 12.96 0.86 12.98
N THR A 224 14.14 0.74 13.59
CA THR A 224 14.38 1.09 14.99
C THR A 224 14.09 2.57 15.24
N SER A 225 14.64 3.44 14.40
CA SER A 225 14.40 4.88 14.46
C SER A 225 12.91 5.22 14.30
N LEU A 226 12.21 4.57 13.35
CA LEU A 226 10.80 4.84 13.09
C LEU A 226 9.91 4.40 14.26
N ARG A 227 10.17 3.24 14.87
CA ARG A 227 9.45 2.75 16.06
C ARG A 227 9.64 3.65 17.27
N LEU A 228 10.84 4.19 17.45
CA LEU A 228 11.12 5.16 18.51
C LEU A 228 10.32 6.45 18.29
N LEU A 229 10.21 6.91 17.05
CA LEU A 229 9.46 8.11 16.69
C LEU A 229 7.94 7.94 16.85
N SER A 230 7.39 6.77 16.50
CA SER A 230 5.96 6.46 16.74
C SER A 230 5.68 6.13 18.20
N ASN A 231 6.72 5.91 19.00
CA ASN A 231 6.62 5.38 20.36
C ASN A 231 5.84 4.03 20.41
N GLU A 232 5.80 3.30 19.28
CA GLU A 232 5.21 1.97 19.14
C GLU A 232 6.32 0.94 18.92
N THR A 233 6.72 0.26 19.99
CA THR A 233 7.65 -0.89 19.92
C THR A 233 6.93 -2.20 19.63
N LEU A 234 5.62 -2.25 19.84
CA LEU A 234 4.81 -3.46 19.80
C LEU A 234 4.02 -3.59 18.50
N LYS A 235 4.03 -4.79 17.92
CA LYS A 235 3.20 -5.13 16.75
C LYS A 235 1.90 -5.78 17.20
N PHE A 236 0.78 -5.08 17.00
CA PHE A 236 -0.55 -5.63 17.29
C PHE A 236 -1.17 -6.27 16.05
N VAL A 237 -1.70 -7.49 16.19
CA VAL A 237 -2.61 -8.12 15.23
C VAL A 237 -4.02 -7.93 15.76
N THR A 238 -4.77 -6.97 15.20
CA THR A 238 -6.14 -6.73 15.66
C THR A 238 -7.09 -7.83 15.19
N ARG A 239 -8.26 -7.92 15.84
CA ARG A 239 -9.27 -8.97 15.58
C ARG A 239 -9.57 -9.24 14.10
N PRO A 240 -9.79 -8.22 13.24
CA PRO A 240 -10.01 -8.47 11.81
C PRO A 240 -8.84 -9.14 11.10
N TYR A 241 -7.58 -8.85 11.48
CA TYR A 241 -6.39 -9.38 10.80
C TYR A 241 -6.11 -10.84 11.10
N TRP A 242 -6.58 -11.36 12.24
CA TRP A 242 -6.53 -12.80 12.53
C TRP A 242 -7.86 -13.50 12.29
N LEU A 243 -8.83 -12.84 11.62
CA LEU A 243 -10.14 -13.38 11.28
C LEU A 243 -10.92 -13.89 12.51
N ALA A 244 -10.90 -13.09 13.58
CA ALA A 244 -11.63 -13.37 14.80
C ALA A 244 -13.13 -13.50 14.52
N GLN A 245 -13.74 -14.54 15.06
CA GLN A 245 -15.19 -14.61 15.14
C GLN A 245 -15.71 -13.52 16.10
N PRO A 246 -16.90 -12.94 15.85
CA PRO A 246 -17.52 -12.06 16.83
C PRO A 246 -17.86 -12.84 18.11
N PRO A 247 -17.86 -12.19 19.28
CA PRO A 247 -18.33 -12.82 20.52
C PRO A 247 -19.76 -13.34 20.36
N THR A 248 -20.05 -14.53 20.92
CA THR A 248 -21.39 -15.12 20.87
C THR A 248 -22.39 -14.39 21.77
N LYS A 249 -21.89 -13.64 22.76
CA LYS A 249 -22.65 -12.78 23.68
C LYS A 249 -21.87 -11.50 23.96
N PRO A 250 -22.54 -10.39 24.32
CA PRO A 250 -21.86 -9.17 24.79
C PRO A 250 -20.90 -9.49 25.94
N LEU A 251 -19.67 -8.98 25.86
CA LEU A 251 -18.65 -9.19 26.86
C LEU A 251 -18.77 -8.15 27.98
N ALA A 252 -18.48 -8.55 29.21
CA ALA A 252 -18.41 -7.63 30.35
C ALA A 252 -17.23 -6.66 30.18
N SER A 253 -17.40 -5.42 30.64
CA SER A 253 -16.35 -4.41 30.54
C SER A 253 -15.29 -4.59 31.62
N LEU A 254 -14.03 -4.42 31.26
CA LEU A 254 -12.89 -4.45 32.17
C LEU A 254 -12.72 -3.09 32.85
N LYS A 255 -12.74 -3.04 34.19
CA LYS A 255 -12.53 -1.77 34.90
C LYS A 255 -11.08 -1.32 34.80
N ARG A 256 -10.89 -0.09 34.33
CA ARG A 256 -9.57 0.55 34.18
C ARG A 256 -9.38 1.68 35.21
N PRO A 257 -8.16 1.91 35.71
CA PRO A 257 -6.94 1.14 35.43
C PRO A 257 -6.95 -0.23 36.12
N VAL A 258 -6.54 -1.27 35.37
CA VAL A 258 -6.51 -2.64 35.86
C VAL A 258 -5.44 -2.79 36.93
N LYS A 259 -5.76 -3.51 38.01
CA LYS A 259 -4.86 -3.71 39.17
C LYS A 259 -4.14 -5.06 39.18
N SER A 260 -4.59 -6.04 38.40
CA SER A 260 -3.96 -7.36 38.27
C SER A 260 -3.70 -7.70 36.80
N VAL A 261 -2.52 -8.21 36.50
CA VAL A 261 -2.16 -8.76 35.19
C VAL A 261 -1.73 -10.21 35.40
N ARG A 262 -2.30 -11.15 34.64
CA ARG A 262 -1.97 -12.57 34.73
C ARG A 262 -1.30 -13.06 33.45
N PHE A 263 -0.19 -13.76 33.58
CA PHE A 263 0.48 -14.49 32.51
C PHE A 263 0.02 -15.95 32.53
N VAL A 264 -0.42 -16.45 31.38
CA VAL A 264 -0.96 -17.81 31.22
C VAL A 264 -0.30 -18.51 30.04
N SER A 265 0.14 -19.75 30.21
CA SER A 265 0.58 -20.59 29.09
C SER A 265 -0.62 -21.24 28.41
N THR A 266 -0.68 -21.22 27.08
CA THR A 266 -1.72 -21.96 26.34
C THR A 266 -1.39 -23.44 26.17
N ASN A 267 -0.17 -23.87 26.52
CA ASN A 267 0.34 -25.23 26.31
C ASN A 267 0.23 -25.72 24.86
N THR A 268 0.33 -24.79 23.91
CA THR A 268 0.33 -25.07 22.47
C THR A 268 1.76 -25.04 21.91
N ASP A 269 1.97 -25.72 20.78
CA ASP A 269 3.24 -25.68 20.06
C ASP A 269 3.63 -24.27 19.61
N VAL A 270 4.94 -24.07 19.43
CA VAL A 270 5.49 -22.79 18.96
C VAL A 270 5.07 -22.54 17.51
N CYS A 271 4.59 -21.33 17.24
CA CYS A 271 4.37 -20.83 15.89
C CYS A 271 5.45 -19.80 15.55
N VAL A 272 6.00 -19.86 14.33
CA VAL A 272 7.12 -18.97 13.91
C VAL A 272 6.68 -17.94 12.87
N THR A 273 5.76 -18.30 11.98
CA THR A 273 5.23 -17.39 10.96
C THR A 273 3.90 -16.80 11.39
N GLN A 274 3.58 -15.60 10.93
CA GLN A 274 2.30 -14.96 11.23
C GLN A 274 1.11 -15.82 10.82
N ALA A 275 1.17 -16.47 9.66
CA ALA A 275 0.09 -17.36 9.21
C ALA A 275 -0.13 -18.55 10.17
N ALA A 276 0.96 -19.18 10.65
CA ALA A 276 0.88 -20.25 11.63
C ALA A 276 0.34 -19.74 12.98
N CYS A 277 0.80 -18.58 13.43
CA CYS A 277 0.33 -17.98 14.68
C CYS A 277 -1.14 -17.53 14.61
N VAL A 278 -1.59 -16.97 13.49
CA VAL A 278 -3.01 -16.67 13.23
C VAL A 278 -3.84 -17.95 13.34
N PHE A 279 -3.39 -19.05 12.73
CA PHE A 279 -4.10 -20.33 12.80
C PHE A 279 -4.23 -20.82 14.26
N GLN A 280 -3.16 -20.75 15.04
CA GLN A 280 -3.16 -21.14 16.46
C GLN A 280 -4.12 -20.27 17.30
N VAL A 281 -4.08 -18.94 17.14
CA VAL A 281 -4.99 -18.03 17.86
C VAL A 281 -6.45 -18.29 17.51
N ARG A 282 -6.75 -18.58 16.24
CA ARG A 282 -8.10 -18.95 15.80
C ARG A 282 -8.55 -20.28 16.41
N LEU A 283 -7.67 -21.27 16.44
CA LEU A 283 -7.97 -22.56 17.07
C LEU A 283 -8.26 -22.40 18.57
N LEU A 284 -7.49 -21.56 19.27
CA LEU A 284 -7.74 -21.21 20.67
C LEU A 284 -9.10 -20.53 20.86
N GLN A 285 -9.50 -19.63 19.96
CA GLN A 285 -10.83 -19.02 20.01
C GLN A 285 -11.94 -20.07 19.85
N SER A 286 -11.85 -20.94 18.84
CA SER A 286 -12.82 -22.01 18.62
C SER A 286 -12.91 -22.97 19.81
N PHE A 287 -11.77 -23.37 20.39
CA PHE A 287 -11.75 -24.20 21.59
C PHE A 287 -12.44 -23.52 22.78
N HIS A 288 -12.20 -22.23 23.00
CA HIS A 288 -12.86 -21.50 24.08
C HIS A 288 -14.37 -21.37 23.90
N ILE A 289 -14.83 -21.12 22.68
CA ILE A 289 -16.25 -20.96 22.40
C ILE A 289 -16.97 -22.31 22.43
N GLU A 290 -16.47 -23.28 21.67
CA GLU A 290 -17.15 -24.55 21.42
C GLU A 290 -16.81 -25.61 22.47
N GLY A 291 -15.56 -25.66 22.91
CA GLY A 291 -15.07 -26.65 23.88
C GLY A 291 -15.28 -26.23 25.33
N ALA A 292 -15.01 -24.97 25.66
CA ALA A 292 -15.06 -24.46 27.04
C ALA A 292 -16.34 -23.67 27.36
N GLY A 293 -17.17 -23.34 26.36
CA GLY A 293 -18.43 -22.64 26.53
C GLY A 293 -18.31 -21.14 26.85
N PHE A 294 -17.15 -20.53 26.63
CA PHE A 294 -16.96 -19.10 26.80
C PHE A 294 -17.63 -18.30 25.67
N ALA A 295 -17.93 -17.02 25.94
CA ALA A 295 -18.55 -16.17 24.91
C ALA A 295 -17.58 -15.79 23.76
N ASP A 296 -16.28 -15.83 24.02
CA ASP A 296 -15.20 -15.47 23.09
C ASP A 296 -13.88 -16.05 23.62
N ILE A 297 -12.78 -15.91 22.85
CA ILE A 297 -11.43 -16.21 23.33
C ILE A 297 -11.21 -15.59 24.72
N ASN A 298 -10.90 -16.41 25.72
CA ASN A 298 -10.91 -16.00 27.12
C ASN A 298 -9.58 -15.41 27.60
N PHE A 299 -8.99 -14.55 26.76
CA PHE A 299 -7.75 -13.82 27.03
C PHE A 299 -7.90 -12.36 26.56
N ASN A 300 -7.17 -11.42 27.16
CA ASN A 300 -7.11 -10.04 26.69
C ASN A 300 -6.16 -9.90 25.51
N PHE A 301 -4.96 -10.46 25.64
CA PHE A 301 -3.93 -10.47 24.61
C PHE A 301 -3.27 -11.84 24.51
N VAL A 302 -2.82 -12.21 23.31
CA VAL A 302 -2.03 -13.43 23.09
C VAL A 302 -0.69 -13.04 22.48
N VAL A 303 0.41 -13.41 23.12
CA VAL A 303 1.77 -13.17 22.64
C VAL A 303 2.27 -14.44 21.96
N ALA A 304 2.65 -14.33 20.69
CA ALA A 304 3.00 -15.47 19.86
C ALA A 304 4.48 -15.49 19.45
N GLY A 305 4.96 -16.65 18.97
CA GLY A 305 6.38 -16.87 18.64
C GLY A 305 6.89 -16.03 17.45
N ASP A 306 5.99 -15.48 16.62
CA ASP A 306 6.31 -14.53 15.54
C ASP A 306 6.60 -13.10 16.03
N LYS A 307 6.68 -12.89 17.35
CA LYS A 307 6.90 -11.60 18.03
C LYS A 307 5.79 -10.58 17.79
N ASN A 308 4.58 -11.04 17.50
CA ASN A 308 3.38 -10.20 17.46
C ASN A 308 2.50 -10.40 18.71
N ILE A 309 1.70 -9.38 19.00
CA ILE A 309 0.67 -9.39 20.06
C ILE A 309 -0.70 -9.42 19.39
N TYR A 310 -1.41 -10.52 19.56
CA TYR A 310 -2.75 -10.69 19.03
C TYR A 310 -3.75 -10.10 20.02
N GLU A 311 -4.54 -9.14 19.54
CA GLU A 311 -5.63 -8.55 20.31
C GLU A 311 -6.80 -9.53 20.33
N ALA A 312 -7.05 -10.08 21.51
CA ALA A 312 -8.18 -10.96 21.78
C ALA A 312 -9.35 -10.10 22.29
N ARG A 313 -9.65 -10.12 23.59
CA ARG A 313 -10.66 -9.23 24.19
C ARG A 313 -10.18 -7.77 24.33
N GLY A 314 -8.88 -7.53 24.20
CA GLY A 314 -8.27 -6.21 24.22
C GLY A 314 -8.30 -5.57 25.61
N TRP A 315 -8.26 -4.24 25.65
CA TRP A 315 -8.22 -3.46 26.89
C TRP A 315 -9.59 -3.25 27.54
N ASP A 316 -10.68 -3.50 26.82
CA ASP A 316 -12.01 -3.02 27.19
C ASP A 316 -12.91 -4.08 27.82
N HIS A 317 -12.58 -5.37 27.66
CA HIS A 317 -13.44 -6.47 28.10
C HIS A 317 -12.72 -7.45 29.04
N SER A 318 -13.42 -7.92 30.08
CA SER A 318 -12.88 -8.84 31.08
C SER A 318 -12.91 -10.30 30.59
N CYS A 319 -12.09 -11.15 31.21
CA CYS A 319 -12.14 -12.60 31.02
C CYS A 319 -13.22 -13.24 31.92
N GLN A 320 -13.79 -14.36 31.48
CA GLN A 320 -14.78 -15.15 32.21
C GLN A 320 -14.09 -16.20 33.09
N SER A 321 -14.54 -16.36 34.34
CA SER A 321 -14.09 -17.46 35.20
C SER A 321 -14.95 -18.71 34.96
N SER A 322 -14.37 -19.91 35.08
CA SER A 322 -15.07 -21.17 34.79
C SER A 322 -16.05 -21.63 35.88
N LYS A 323 -16.03 -21.01 37.08
CA LYS A 323 -16.92 -21.35 38.21
C LYS A 323 -17.13 -20.15 39.14
N ASP A 324 -18.34 -19.57 39.15
CA ASP A 324 -18.96 -18.75 40.21
C ASP A 324 -18.04 -17.90 41.12
N GLN A 325 -17.01 -17.27 40.54
CA GLN A 325 -16.21 -16.24 41.20
C GLN A 325 -16.44 -14.93 40.48
N THR A 326 -16.77 -13.92 41.28
CA THR A 326 -16.90 -12.50 40.93
C THR A 326 -15.91 -12.08 39.86
N ASP A 327 -16.42 -11.39 38.83
CA ASP A 327 -15.64 -10.76 37.76
C ASP A 327 -14.32 -10.21 38.32
N ILE A 328 -13.23 -10.89 38.00
CA ILE A 328 -11.90 -10.47 38.40
C ILE A 328 -11.52 -9.40 37.40
N ASP A 329 -11.39 -8.16 37.85
CA ASP A 329 -10.85 -7.04 37.06
C ASP A 329 -9.35 -7.27 36.83
N GLU A 330 -9.04 -8.26 36.01
CA GLU A 330 -7.71 -8.78 35.71
C GLU A 330 -7.49 -8.83 34.20
N LEU A 331 -6.30 -8.40 33.77
CA LEU A 331 -5.87 -8.47 32.39
C LEU A 331 -5.09 -9.76 32.15
N VAL A 332 -5.60 -10.65 31.30
CA VAL A 332 -4.97 -11.94 31.02
C VAL A 332 -4.16 -11.88 29.73
N ILE A 333 -2.85 -12.11 29.83
CA ILE A 333 -1.93 -12.20 28.69
C ILE A 333 -1.49 -13.65 28.54
N ALA A 334 -1.88 -14.27 27.43
CA ALA A 334 -1.56 -15.66 27.14
C ALA A 334 -0.34 -15.81 26.23
N PHE A 335 0.41 -16.90 26.34
CA PHE A 335 1.58 -17.19 25.52
C PHE A 335 1.39 -18.45 24.69
N ILE A 336 1.57 -18.34 23.36
CA ILE A 336 1.66 -19.48 22.45
C ILE A 336 3.12 -19.97 22.43
N GLY A 337 3.33 -21.23 22.76
CA GLY A 337 4.67 -21.79 22.94
C GLY A 337 5.30 -21.42 24.30
N PRO A 338 6.60 -21.71 24.50
CA PRO A 338 7.27 -21.47 25.76
C PRO A 338 7.33 -19.97 26.06
N PRO A 339 6.90 -19.53 27.25
CA PRO A 339 6.83 -18.12 27.63
C PRO A 339 8.19 -17.42 27.69
N SER A 340 9.29 -18.17 27.91
CA SER A 340 10.65 -17.64 28.08
C SER A 340 11.06 -16.66 26.99
N ASP A 341 10.66 -16.92 25.75
CA ASP A 341 11.13 -16.19 24.58
C ASP A 341 10.35 -14.89 24.35
N ASN A 342 9.15 -14.78 24.93
CA ASN A 342 8.16 -13.74 24.63
C ASN A 342 7.77 -12.92 25.85
N LYS A 343 8.27 -13.26 27.04
CA LYS A 343 8.00 -12.53 28.29
C LYS A 343 8.43 -11.07 28.24
N SER A 344 9.55 -10.76 27.56
CA SER A 344 9.99 -9.36 27.37
C SER A 344 8.97 -8.53 26.59
N LEU A 345 8.35 -9.12 25.55
CA LEU A 345 7.33 -8.49 24.73
C LEU A 345 6.04 -8.23 25.53
N ALA A 346 5.65 -9.18 26.40
CA ALA A 346 4.53 -9.00 27.31
C ALA A 346 4.78 -7.91 28.38
N LEU A 347 6.01 -7.81 28.89
CA LEU A 347 6.39 -6.73 29.80
C LEU A 347 6.34 -5.35 29.12
N ASP A 348 6.73 -5.27 27.85
CA ASP A 348 6.62 -4.03 27.08
C ASP A 348 5.15 -3.67 26.79
N LEU A 349 4.27 -4.66 26.59
CA LEU A 349 2.82 -4.46 26.55
C LEU A 349 2.28 -3.86 27.84
N ILE A 350 2.73 -4.35 28.99
CA ILE A 350 2.34 -3.79 30.30
C ILE A 350 2.81 -2.34 30.42
N LYS A 351 4.07 -2.03 30.07
CA LYS A 351 4.58 -0.65 30.08
C LYS A 351 3.75 0.27 29.21
N GLN A 352 3.34 -0.20 28.02
CA GLN A 352 2.45 0.57 27.15
C GLN A 352 1.07 0.75 27.79
N GLY A 353 0.49 -0.30 28.38
CA GLY A 353 -0.77 -0.22 29.11
C GLY A 353 -0.75 0.76 30.28
N ILE A 354 0.36 0.85 31.03
CA ILE A 354 0.56 1.83 32.10
C ILE A 354 0.62 3.26 31.51
N LYS A 355 1.35 3.45 30.42
CA LYS A 355 1.46 4.75 29.74
C LYS A 355 0.12 5.26 29.22
N LEU A 356 -0.72 4.34 28.73
CA LEU A 356 -2.08 4.64 28.24
C LEU A 356 -3.12 4.76 29.37
N GLY A 357 -2.75 4.53 30.62
CA GLY A 357 -3.67 4.55 31.76
C GLY A 357 -4.63 3.35 31.83
N HIS A 358 -4.37 2.30 31.06
CA HIS A 358 -5.14 1.06 31.10
C HIS A 358 -4.75 0.17 32.28
N ILE A 359 -3.48 0.20 32.70
CA ILE A 359 -2.95 -0.58 33.83
C ILE A 359 -2.46 0.37 34.93
N SER A 360 -2.71 0.00 36.18
CA SER A 360 -2.20 0.74 37.34
C SER A 360 -0.67 0.67 37.42
N LYS A 361 -0.03 1.75 37.86
CA LYS A 361 1.42 1.73 38.13
C LYS A 361 1.79 0.71 39.22
N GLU A 362 0.87 0.45 40.15
CA GLU A 362 1.01 -0.49 41.27
C GLU A 362 0.28 -1.81 40.99
N HIS A 363 0.24 -2.26 39.73
CA HIS A 363 -0.40 -3.52 39.37
C HIS A 363 0.34 -4.72 39.99
N LEU A 364 -0.43 -5.75 40.34
CA LEU A 364 0.08 -7.07 40.68
C LEU A 364 0.29 -7.86 39.39
N LEU A 365 1.48 -8.43 39.21
CA LEU A 365 1.76 -9.39 38.12
C LEU A 365 1.73 -10.81 38.70
N ILE A 366 0.82 -11.64 38.19
CA ILE A 366 0.69 -13.05 38.53
C ILE A 366 1.21 -13.86 37.35
N ASP A 367 2.16 -14.76 37.58
CA ASP A 367 2.79 -15.56 36.54
C ASP A 367 2.51 -17.05 36.73
N ASP A 368 1.53 -17.57 36.01
CA ASP A 368 1.12 -18.98 36.05
C ASP A 368 1.74 -19.79 34.89
N THR A 369 2.82 -19.28 34.28
CA THR A 369 3.41 -19.92 33.11
C THR A 369 4.39 -21.07 33.44
N GLU A 370 4.77 -21.23 34.71
CA GLU A 370 5.68 -22.26 35.20
C GLU A 370 4.97 -23.40 35.97
N ALA A 371 3.63 -23.45 35.96
CA ALA A 371 2.82 -24.38 36.74
C ALA A 371 2.47 -25.70 36.02
#